data_AF-A0A239M676-F1
#
_entry.id   AF-A0A239M676-F1
#
_cell.length_a   1.000
_cell.length_b   1.000
_cell.length_c   1.000
_cell.angle_alpha   90.00
_cell.angle_beta   90.00
_cell.angle_gamma   90.00
#
_symmetry.space_group_name_H-M   'P 1'
#
loop_
_entity.id
_entity.type
_entity.pdbx_description
1 polymer ?
#
loop_
_entity_poly.entity_id
_entity_poly.type
_entity_poly.pdbx_seq_one_letter_code
_entity_poly.pdbx_strand_id
1 'polypeptide(L)'
;MMWSILNAWLQGTALLRTAGVDAATYAPFAQQIATVVAEWLPGHAEQVDSGSFRAEVSALETDARAMAHLIEESEAAGVNAELPKLFKAMADRSIAAGHGGEQYPVLIEEFGKPGDA
;
A
#
# COMPACT_ATOMS: atom_id res chain seq x y z
N MET A 1 4.36 7.57 -9.35
CA MET A 1 5.50 7.62 -8.42
C MET A 1 5.55 8.90 -7.59
N MET A 2 5.85 10.09 -8.13
CA MET A 2 6.04 11.31 -7.32
C MET A 2 4.87 11.63 -6.37
N TRP A 3 3.66 11.76 -6.90
CA TRP A 3 2.48 12.08 -6.09
C TRP A 3 2.09 10.96 -5.13
N SER A 4 2.28 9.70 -5.52
CA SER A 4 2.03 8.54 -4.67
C SER A 4 2.92 8.56 -3.44
N ILE A 5 4.23 8.81 -3.62
CA ILE A 5 5.21 8.89 -2.52
C ILE A 5 4.90 10.09 -1.61
N LEU A 6 4.67 11.27 -2.19
CA LEU A 6 4.37 12.49 -1.42
C LEU A 6 3.08 12.33 -0.59
N ASN A 7 2.01 11.81 -1.19
CA ASN A 7 0.74 11.65 -0.49
C ASN A 7 0.79 10.54 0.57
N ALA A 8 1.53 9.45 0.33
CA ALA A 8 1.77 8.42 1.35
C ALA A 8 2.51 9.00 2.56
N TRP A 9 3.58 9.78 2.32
CA TRP A 9 4.31 10.45 3.41
C TRP A 9 3.44 11.47 4.15
N LEU A 10 2.65 12.29 3.44
CA LEU A 10 1.75 13.27 4.05
C LEU A 10 0.67 12.61 4.91
N GLN A 11 0.07 11.51 4.45
CA GLN A 11 -0.92 10.76 5.21
C GLN A 11 -0.30 10.16 6.48
N GLY A 12 0.86 9.50 6.38
CA GLY A 12 1.57 8.97 7.54
C GLY A 12 2.02 10.06 8.52
N THR A 13 2.44 11.21 8.01
CA THR A 13 2.78 12.38 8.84
C THR A 13 1.56 12.91 9.58
N ALA A 14 0.40 13.01 8.92
CA ALA A 14 -0.83 13.46 9.57
C ALA A 14 -1.23 12.52 10.73
N LEU A 15 -1.10 11.21 10.52
CA LEU A 15 -1.33 10.20 11.57
C LEU A 15 -0.34 10.34 12.73
N LEU A 16 0.96 10.36 12.47
CA LEU A 16 1.97 10.43 13.53
C LEU A 16 1.94 11.75 14.32
N ARG A 17 1.48 12.83 13.68
CA ARG A 17 1.26 14.11 14.38
C ARG A 17 0.19 14.04 15.47
N THR A 18 -0.80 13.15 15.37
CA THR A 18 -1.80 12.97 16.45
C THR A 18 -1.19 12.35 17.70
N ALA A 19 -0.08 11.64 17.54
CA ALA A 19 0.73 11.06 18.62
C ALA A 19 1.91 11.97 19.05
N GLY A 20 1.97 13.22 18.58
CA GLY A 20 3.01 14.18 18.97
C GLY A 20 4.35 14.04 18.25
N VAL A 21 4.43 13.24 17.19
CA VAL A 21 5.64 13.11 16.35
C VAL A 21 5.60 14.16 15.24
N ASP A 22 6.62 15.03 15.19
CA ASP A 22 6.70 16.04 14.13
C ASP A 22 7.20 15.46 12.79
N ALA A 23 6.95 16.21 11.71
CA ALA A 23 7.27 15.80 10.36
C ALA A 23 8.79 15.62 10.13
N ALA A 24 9.63 16.44 10.79
CA ALA A 24 11.07 16.37 10.66
C ALA A 24 11.63 15.10 11.33
N THR A 25 11.01 14.65 12.42
CA THR A 25 11.33 13.41 13.14
C THR A 25 10.93 12.19 12.32
N TYR A 26 9.77 12.22 11.66
CA TYR A 26 9.30 11.11 10.83
C TYR A 26 10.00 10.99 9.47
N ALA A 27 10.35 12.11 8.85
CA ALA A 27 10.95 12.15 7.51
C ALA A 27 12.11 11.16 7.25
N PRO A 28 13.16 11.06 8.11
CA PRO A 28 14.25 10.11 7.87
C PRO A 28 13.80 8.65 7.94
N PHE A 29 12.85 8.33 8.83
CA PHE A 29 12.30 6.98 8.94
C PHE A 29 11.45 6.62 7.71
N ALA A 30 10.61 7.54 7.25
CA ALA A 30 9.83 7.37 6.03
C ALA A 30 10.73 7.19 4.79
N GLN A 31 11.83 7.95 4.71
CA GLN A 31 12.82 7.80 3.64
C GLN A 31 13.46 6.42 3.66
N GLN A 32 13.86 5.91 4.84
CA GLN A 32 14.44 4.57 4.95
C GLN A 32 13.46 3.49 4.47
N ILE A 33 12.19 3.57 4.87
CA ILE A 33 11.16 2.63 4.39
C ILE A 33 10.99 2.74 2.88
N ALA A 34 10.91 3.97 2.34
CA ALA A 34 10.75 4.17 0.90
C ALA A 34 11.90 3.56 0.09
N THR A 35 13.15 3.64 0.58
CA THR A 35 14.30 2.98 -0.02
C THR A 35 14.16 1.47 -0.02
N VAL A 36 13.79 0.87 1.12
CA VAL A 36 13.57 -0.59 1.22
C VAL A 36 12.48 -1.06 0.26
N VAL A 37 11.36 -0.34 0.17
CA VAL A 37 10.27 -0.68 -0.77
C VAL A 37 10.74 -0.54 -2.23
N ALA A 38 11.57 0.46 -2.53
CA ALA A 38 12.12 0.64 -3.88
C ALA A 38 13.02 -0.52 -4.31
N GLU A 39 13.70 -1.20 -3.38
CA GLU A 39 14.51 -2.39 -3.66
C GLU A 39 13.68 -3.59 -4.12
N TRP A 40 12.37 -3.62 -3.87
CA TRP A 40 11.48 -4.69 -4.32
C TRP A 40 11.08 -4.57 -5.80
N LEU A 41 11.23 -3.38 -6.40
CA LEU A 41 10.74 -3.09 -7.75
C LEU A 41 11.28 -4.04 -8.83
N PRO A 42 12.57 -4.43 -8.86
CA PRO A 42 13.08 -5.37 -9.86
C PRO A 42 12.40 -6.75 -9.76
N GLY A 43 12.23 -7.30 -8.56
CA GLY A 43 11.55 -8.59 -8.36
C GLY A 43 10.06 -8.52 -8.70
N HIS A 44 9.41 -7.39 -8.40
CA HIS A 44 8.03 -7.16 -8.83
C HIS A 44 7.91 -7.06 -10.36
N ALA A 45 8.89 -6.45 -11.05
CA ALA A 45 8.92 -6.41 -12.51
C ALA A 45 9.01 -7.81 -13.12
N GLU A 46 9.86 -8.69 -12.58
CA GLU A 46 9.95 -10.09 -13.01
C GLU A 46 8.62 -10.85 -12.86
N GLN A 47 7.92 -10.66 -11.74
CA GLN A 47 6.59 -11.27 -11.52
C GLN A 47 5.54 -10.75 -12.50
N VAL A 48 5.54 -9.43 -12.76
CA VAL A 48 4.61 -8.81 -13.71
C VAL A 48 4.88 -9.28 -15.14
N ASP A 49 6.13 -9.26 -15.60
CA ASP A 49 6.49 -9.63 -16.97
C ASP A 49 6.31 -11.13 -17.24
N SER A 50 6.44 -11.97 -16.21
CA SER A 50 6.20 -13.41 -16.31
C SER A 50 4.73 -13.82 -16.11
N GLY A 51 3.88 -12.92 -15.60
CA GLY A 51 2.49 -13.21 -15.26
C GLY A 51 2.34 -14.21 -14.10
N SER A 52 3.33 -14.31 -13.22
CA SER A 52 3.36 -15.27 -12.10
C SER A 52 3.55 -14.54 -10.78
N PHE A 53 2.49 -14.47 -9.97
CA PHE A 53 2.42 -13.68 -8.73
C PHE A 53 2.54 -14.54 -7.48
N ARG A 54 3.41 -15.56 -7.48
CA ARG A 54 3.60 -16.41 -6.31
C ARG A 54 4.03 -15.57 -5.10
N ALA A 55 3.34 -15.73 -3.98
CA ALA A 55 3.75 -15.14 -2.70
C ALA A 55 5.09 -15.73 -2.22
N GLU A 56 6.13 -14.89 -2.20
CA GLU A 56 7.44 -15.20 -1.63
C GLU A 56 7.66 -14.49 -0.30
N VAL A 57 7.12 -13.27 -0.18
CA VAL A 57 7.24 -12.43 1.02
C VAL A 57 5.93 -12.37 1.80
N SER A 58 4.84 -12.00 1.13
CA SER A 58 3.52 -11.81 1.72
C SER A 58 2.43 -12.17 0.72
N ALA A 59 1.39 -12.83 1.19
CA ALA A 59 0.16 -13.01 0.43
C ALA A 59 -0.70 -11.74 0.52
N LEU A 60 -1.45 -11.42 -0.54
CA LEU A 60 -2.27 -10.21 -0.64
C LEU A 60 -3.28 -10.09 0.51
N GLU A 61 -3.85 -11.20 0.98
CA GLU A 61 -4.72 -11.22 2.17
C GLU A 61 -4.02 -10.74 3.45
N THR A 62 -2.72 -10.96 3.58
CA THR A 62 -1.93 -10.44 4.71
C THR A 62 -1.76 -8.94 4.60
N ASP A 63 -1.45 -8.44 3.40
CA ASP A 63 -1.31 -7.01 3.16
C ASP A 63 -2.66 -6.28 3.35
N ALA A 64 -3.77 -6.88 2.89
CA ALA A 64 -5.12 -6.33 3.06
C ALA A 64 -5.53 -6.19 4.53
N ARG A 65 -5.10 -7.11 5.40
CA ARG A 65 -5.29 -7.00 6.87
C ARG A 65 -4.48 -5.84 7.46
N ALA A 66 -3.23 -5.66 7.02
CA ALA A 66 -2.44 -4.50 7.44
C ALA A 66 -3.05 -3.17 6.97
N MET A 67 -3.61 -3.13 5.75
CA MET A 67 -4.35 -1.97 5.26
C MET A 67 -5.60 -1.69 6.11
N ALA A 68 -6.34 -2.72 6.54
CA ALA A 68 -7.48 -2.55 7.43
C ALA A 68 -7.09 -1.88 8.75
N HIS A 69 -6.00 -2.33 9.39
CA HIS A 69 -5.49 -1.67 10.60
C HIS A 69 -5.09 -0.21 10.34
N LEU A 70 -4.45 0.10 9.21
CA LEU A 70 -4.11 1.49 8.88
C LEU A 70 -5.36 2.38 8.73
N ILE A 71 -6.45 1.85 8.17
CA ILE A 71 -7.74 2.55 8.08
C ILE A 71 -8.31 2.79 9.48
N GLU A 72 -8.40 1.74 10.30
CA GLU A 72 -8.94 1.79 11.66
C GLU A 72 -8.19 2.82 12.52
N GLU A 73 -6.85 2.78 12.51
CA GLU A 73 -6.02 3.74 13.25
C GLU A 73 -6.17 5.17 12.71
N SER A 74 -6.27 5.35 11.39
CA SER A 74 -6.50 6.67 10.80
C SER A 74 -7.84 7.26 11.25
N GLU A 75 -8.91 6.46 11.22
CA GLU A 75 -10.25 6.89 11.65
C GLU A 75 -10.30 7.16 13.16
N ALA A 76 -9.71 6.28 13.97
CA ALA A 76 -9.63 6.45 15.42
C ALA A 76 -8.85 7.73 15.80
N ALA A 77 -7.81 8.08 15.04
CA ALA A 77 -7.04 9.30 15.22
C ALA A 77 -7.70 10.55 14.61
N GLY A 78 -8.86 10.43 13.94
CA GLY A 78 -9.53 11.54 13.26
C GLY A 78 -8.82 12.05 12.01
N VAL A 79 -7.99 11.21 11.39
CA VAL A 79 -7.22 11.51 10.17
C VAL A 79 -7.97 10.99 8.94
N ASN A 80 -7.83 11.70 7.82
CA ASN A 80 -8.41 11.28 6.55
C ASN A 80 -7.85 9.91 6.12
N ALA A 81 -8.75 8.94 5.93
CA ALA A 81 -8.45 7.56 5.54
C ALA A 81 -8.78 7.25 4.06
N GLU A 82 -9.03 8.24 3.21
CA GLU A 82 -9.39 8.02 1.79
C GLU A 82 -8.30 7.27 1.02
N LEU A 83 -7.02 7.63 1.26
CA LEU A 83 -5.88 6.98 0.61
C LEU A 83 -5.74 5.49 0.99
N PRO A 84 -5.68 5.10 2.28
CA PRO A 84 -5.61 3.68 2.64
C PRO A 84 -6.89 2.90 2.26
N LYS A 85 -8.07 3.55 2.26
CA LYS A 85 -9.31 2.94 1.75
C LYS A 85 -9.22 2.62 0.25
N LEU A 86 -8.64 3.51 -0.55
CA LEU A 86 -8.43 3.26 -1.98
C LEU A 86 -7.53 2.04 -2.21
N PHE A 87 -6.42 1.93 -1.49
CA PHE A 87 -5.52 0.77 -1.59
C PHE A 87 -6.22 -0.53 -1.19
N LYS A 88 -6.95 -0.51 -0.07
CA LYS A 88 -7.71 -1.68 0.37
C LYS A 88 -8.79 -2.07 -0.62
N ALA A 89 -9.50 -1.12 -1.23
CA ALA A 89 -10.53 -1.43 -2.22
C ALA A 89 -9.97 -2.16 -3.45
N MET A 90 -8.75 -1.80 -3.88
CA MET A 90 -8.06 -2.52 -4.95
C MET A 90 -7.68 -3.95 -4.54
N ALA A 91 -7.14 -4.11 -3.33
CA ALA A 91 -6.81 -5.42 -2.78
C ALA A 91 -8.06 -6.31 -2.62
N ASP A 92 -9.15 -5.77 -2.10
CA ASP A 92 -10.41 -6.48 -1.91
C ASP A 92 -10.99 -7.01 -3.24
N ARG A 93 -10.92 -6.21 -4.32
CA ARG A 93 -11.37 -6.65 -5.65
C ARG A 93 -10.50 -7.77 -6.21
N SER A 94 -9.18 -7.67 -6.07
CA SER A 94 -8.25 -8.71 -6.52
C SER A 94 -8.39 -10.01 -5.70
N ILE A 95 -8.57 -9.90 -4.37
CA ILE A 95 -8.88 -11.05 -3.49
C ILE A 95 -10.19 -11.71 -3.93
N ALA A 96 -11.25 -10.92 -4.18
CA ALA A 96 -12.54 -11.44 -4.63
C ALA A 96 -12.47 -12.14 -6.00
N ALA A 97 -11.51 -11.75 -6.85
CA ALA A 97 -11.21 -12.41 -8.11
C ALA A 97 -10.36 -13.70 -7.96
N GLY A 98 -9.96 -14.07 -6.75
CA GLY A 98 -9.25 -15.32 -6.45
C GLY A 98 -7.75 -15.17 -6.18
N HIS A 99 -7.23 -13.93 -6.15
CA HIS A 99 -5.80 -13.66 -6.04
C HIS A 99 -5.30 -13.47 -4.59
N GLY A 100 -6.09 -13.88 -3.59
CA GLY A 100 -5.75 -13.63 -2.18
C GLY A 100 -4.44 -14.27 -1.70
N GLY A 101 -4.08 -15.42 -2.29
CA GLY A 101 -2.82 -16.12 -2.01
C GLY A 101 -1.62 -15.63 -2.82
N GLU A 102 -1.80 -14.65 -3.70
CA GLU A 102 -0.75 -14.12 -4.57
C GLU A 102 -0.04 -12.93 -3.92
N GLN A 103 1.14 -12.57 -4.43
CA GLN A 103 1.89 -11.43 -3.94
C GLN A 103 1.31 -10.12 -4.46
N TYR A 104 1.58 -9.02 -3.75
CA TYR A 104 1.16 -7.66 -4.07
C TYR A 104 1.18 -7.25 -5.56
N PRO A 105 2.17 -7.64 -6.40
CA PRO A 105 2.20 -7.25 -7.81
C PRO A 105 1.00 -7.67 -8.66
N VAL A 106 0.20 -8.65 -8.23
CA VAL A 106 -1.05 -9.01 -8.92
C VAL A 106 -2.00 -7.82 -9.08
N LEU A 107 -1.91 -6.81 -8.21
CA LEU A 107 -2.68 -5.58 -8.32
C LEU A 107 -2.45 -4.80 -9.62
N ILE A 108 -1.43 -5.16 -10.43
CA ILE A 108 -1.30 -4.64 -11.79
C ILE A 108 -2.57 -4.83 -12.62
N GLU A 109 -3.32 -5.91 -12.39
CA GLU A 109 -4.58 -6.18 -13.07
C GLU A 109 -5.65 -5.11 -12.81
N GLU A 110 -5.65 -4.51 -11.62
CA GLU A 110 -6.58 -3.44 -11.24
C GLU A 110 -6.30 -2.15 -12.01
N PHE A 111 -5.05 -1.96 -12.47
CA PHE A 111 -4.66 -0.83 -13.31
C PHE A 111 -4.80 -1.12 -14.81
N GLY A 112 -4.85 -2.40 -15.20
CA GLY A 112 -5.06 -2.83 -16.58
C GLY A 112 -6.52 -2.78 -17.03
N LYS A 113 -7.46 -2.66 -16.09
CA LYS A 113 -8.91 -2.59 -16.33
C LYS A 113 -9.39 -1.13 -16.17
N PRO A 114 -10.33 -0.65 -17.01
CA PRO A 114 -11.00 0.62 -16.74
C PRO A 114 -11.67 0.58 -15.36
N GLY A 115 -11.57 1.66 -14.59
CA GLY A 115 -12.32 1.75 -13.33
C GLY A 115 -13.82 1.78 -13.59
N ASP A 116 -14.58 1.04 -12.79
CA ASP A 116 -16.04 1.19 -12.75
C ASP A 116 -16.35 2.62 -12.26
N ALA A 117 -17.02 3.41 -13.11
CA ALA A 117 -17.38 4.80 -12.85
C ALA A 117 -18.53 4.93 -11.83
#